data_AF-A0A5M9JEM8-F1
#
_entry.id   AF-A0A5M9JEM8-F1
#
_cell.length_a   1.000
_cell.length_b   1.000
_cell.length_c   1.000
_cell.angle_alpha   90.00
_cell.angle_beta   90.00
_cell.angle_gamma   90.00
#
_symmetry.space_group_name_H-M   'P 1'
#
loop_
_entity.id
_entity.type
_entity.pdbx_description
1 polymer ?
#
loop_
_entity_poly.entity_id
_entity_poly.type
_entity_poly.pdbx_seq_one_letter_code
_entity_poly.pdbx_strand_id
1 'polypeptide(L)'
;MERGIYTRDYRNLVLTQRQCDLAFPGLFEEVERPVQLRREKKVTRRELDETPRLNGFIRAMIFDQQLYILDTSGQIYSRGLATLHALHRAMLTSPEPLPDIEFTMNVDDRLEGHANGSTHDK
;
A
#
# COMPACT_ATOMS: atom_id res chain seq x y z
N MET A 1 -26.59 -6.60 -13.18
CA MET A 1 -25.11 -6.56 -13.33
C MET A 1 -24.79 -5.41 -14.28
N GLU A 2 -24.54 -4.22 -13.72
CA GLU A 2 -24.30 -2.98 -14.47
C GLU A 2 -22.97 -3.05 -15.23
N ARG A 3 -23.02 -3.49 -16.50
CA ARG A 3 -21.86 -3.55 -17.40
C ARG A 3 -21.61 -2.20 -18.10
N GLY A 4 -21.35 -1.14 -17.35
CA GLY A 4 -21.24 0.21 -17.96
C GLY A 4 -20.18 1.16 -17.42
N ILE A 5 -19.87 1.11 -16.11
CA ILE A 5 -19.11 2.20 -15.48
C ILE A 5 -17.60 1.86 -15.40
N TYR A 6 -17.23 0.66 -14.95
CA TYR A 6 -15.82 0.28 -14.82
C TYR A 6 -15.05 0.29 -16.15
N THR A 7 -15.69 -0.11 -17.27
CA THR A 7 -15.07 -0.13 -18.61
C THR A 7 -14.82 1.27 -19.16
N ARG A 8 -15.54 2.29 -18.68
CA ARG A 8 -15.30 3.68 -19.05
C ARG A 8 -14.07 4.23 -18.35
N ASP A 9 -13.94 3.95 -17.06
CA ASP A 9 -13.03 4.68 -16.17
C ASP A 9 -11.72 3.94 -15.86
N TYR A 10 -11.55 2.67 -16.23
CA TYR A 10 -10.35 1.88 -15.90
C TYR A 10 -9.00 2.45 -16.37
N ARG A 11 -9.00 3.38 -17.33
CA ARG A 11 -7.78 4.09 -17.79
C ARG A 11 -7.70 5.54 -17.30
N ASN A 12 -8.70 6.03 -16.60
CA ASN A 12 -8.70 7.38 -16.07
C ASN A 12 -7.96 7.41 -14.72
N LEU A 13 -6.77 8.01 -14.71
CA LEU A 13 -5.92 8.13 -13.52
C LEU A 13 -6.20 9.40 -12.71
N VAL A 14 -7.09 10.26 -13.19
CA VAL A 14 -7.41 11.58 -12.61
C VAL A 14 -8.86 11.57 -12.14
N LEU A 15 -9.11 10.84 -11.06
CA LEU A 15 -10.42 10.70 -10.42
C LEU A 15 -10.28 11.06 -8.95
N THR A 16 -11.21 11.87 -8.45
CA THR A 16 -11.38 12.11 -7.00
C THR A 16 -11.80 10.83 -6.30
N GLN A 17 -11.62 10.75 -4.98
CA GLN A 17 -12.05 9.58 -4.21
C GLN A 17 -13.52 9.24 -4.47
N ARG A 18 -14.40 10.25 -4.46
CA ARG A 18 -15.84 10.07 -4.73
C ARG A 18 -16.10 9.51 -6.13
N GLN A 19 -15.32 9.93 -7.13
CA GLN A 19 -15.46 9.39 -8.49
C GLN A 19 -14.95 7.95 -8.56
N CYS A 20 -13.86 7.61 -7.88
CA CYS A 20 -13.37 6.24 -7.77
C CYS A 20 -14.41 5.30 -7.12
N ASP A 21 -15.05 5.73 -6.04
CA ASP A 21 -16.07 4.93 -5.33
C ASP A 21 -17.28 4.62 -6.23
N LEU A 22 -17.67 5.58 -7.06
CA LEU A 22 -18.75 5.41 -8.05
C LEU A 22 -18.31 4.58 -9.25
N ALA A 23 -17.07 4.74 -9.71
CA ALA A 23 -16.54 4.10 -10.90
C ALA A 23 -16.18 2.63 -10.70
N PHE A 24 -15.73 2.28 -9.49
CA PHE A 24 -15.24 0.95 -9.13
C PHE A 24 -15.91 0.42 -7.85
N PRO A 25 -17.22 0.15 -7.87
CA PRO A 25 -17.92 -0.39 -6.70
C PRO A 25 -17.27 -1.69 -6.20
N GLY A 26 -16.98 -1.75 -4.90
CA GLY A 26 -16.37 -2.92 -4.24
C GLY A 26 -14.85 -3.04 -4.38
N LEU A 27 -14.19 -2.21 -5.19
CA LEU A 27 -12.74 -2.32 -5.44
C LEU A 27 -11.90 -2.16 -4.17
N PHE A 28 -12.34 -1.30 -3.24
CA PHE A 28 -11.58 -0.95 -2.04
C PHE A 28 -11.96 -1.76 -0.80
N GLU A 29 -12.89 -2.73 -0.89
CA GLU A 29 -13.36 -3.52 0.26
C GLU A 29 -12.21 -4.20 1.01
N GLU A 30 -11.26 -4.76 0.27
CA GLU A 30 -10.11 -5.48 0.84
C GLU A 30 -9.08 -4.54 1.48
N VAL A 31 -9.11 -3.25 1.13
CA VAL A 31 -8.30 -2.18 1.75
C VAL A 31 -9.01 -1.63 2.99
N GLU A 32 -10.34 -1.48 2.96
CA GLU A 32 -11.13 -1.00 4.09
C GLU A 32 -11.18 -2.01 5.26
N ARG A 33 -11.15 -3.30 4.94
CA ARG A 33 -11.14 -4.38 5.94
C ARG A 33 -10.02 -4.23 6.99
N PRO A 34 -8.71 -4.11 6.65
CA PRO A 34 -7.66 -3.88 7.64
C PRO A 34 -7.77 -2.51 8.35
N VAL A 35 -8.28 -1.46 7.69
CA VAL A 35 -8.54 -0.16 8.33
C VAL A 35 -9.55 -0.33 9.47
N GLN A 36 -10.64 -1.07 9.22
CA GLN A 36 -11.66 -1.35 10.22
C GLN A 36 -11.11 -2.20 11.38
N LEU A 37 -10.28 -3.21 11.10
CA LEU A 37 -9.63 -4.02 12.13
C LEU A 37 -8.70 -3.20 13.05
N ARG A 38 -8.11 -2.13 12.52
CA ARG A 38 -7.22 -1.22 13.25
C ARG A 38 -7.94 0.03 13.78
N ARG A 39 -9.28 0.11 13.69
CA ARG A 39 -10.05 1.31 14.08
C ARG A 39 -9.73 1.75 15.51
N GLU A 40 -9.75 0.81 16.44
CA GLU A 40 -9.50 1.02 17.89
C GLU A 40 -8.01 0.91 18.28
N LYS A 41 -7.16 0.38 17.38
CA LYS A 41 -5.72 0.19 17.61
C LYS A 41 -4.93 0.75 16.43
N LYS A 42 -4.68 2.06 16.48
CA LYS A 42 -3.94 2.78 15.45
C LYS A 42 -2.51 2.24 15.31
N VAL A 43 -1.98 2.32 14.09
CA VAL A 43 -0.58 2.03 13.80
C VAL A 43 0.29 3.06 14.52
N THR A 44 1.25 2.59 15.29
CA THR A 44 2.19 3.43 16.03
C THR A 44 3.54 3.52 15.32
N ARG A 45 4.30 4.58 15.59
CA ARG A 45 5.69 4.69 15.12
C ARG A 45 6.54 3.49 15.56
N ARG A 46 6.35 3.05 16.80
CA ARG A 46 7.04 1.87 17.33
C ARG A 46 6.80 0.62 16.48
N GLU A 47 5.57 0.39 16.01
CA GLU A 47 5.28 -0.75 15.11
C GLU A 47 6.07 -0.67 13.79
N LEU A 48 6.25 0.53 13.24
CA LEU A 48 7.09 0.72 12.05
C LEU A 48 8.57 0.44 12.35
N ASP A 49 9.06 0.89 13.51
CA ASP A 49 10.44 0.68 13.94
C ASP A 49 10.75 -0.80 14.26
N GLU A 50 9.78 -1.53 14.79
CA GLU A 50 9.86 -2.95 15.13
C GLU A 50 9.59 -3.88 13.93
N THR A 51 9.24 -3.34 12.76
CA THR A 51 8.96 -4.16 11.57
C THR A 51 10.24 -4.87 11.11
N PRO A 52 10.21 -6.22 10.96
CA PRO A 52 11.38 -6.98 10.52
C PRO A 52 11.91 -6.55 9.16
N ARG A 53 13.23 -6.36 9.09
CA ARG A 53 13.97 -5.89 7.91
C ARG A 53 14.37 -7.05 7.02
N LEU A 54 13.37 -7.79 6.55
CA LEU A 54 13.56 -8.96 5.68
C LEU A 54 13.91 -8.56 4.26
N ASN A 55 14.32 -9.52 3.42
CA ASN A 55 14.52 -9.27 2.00
C ASN A 55 13.27 -8.63 1.39
N GLY A 56 13.45 -7.61 0.54
CA GLY A 56 12.34 -6.88 -0.06
C GLY A 56 11.64 -5.88 0.86
N PHE A 57 12.15 -5.63 2.07
CA PHE A 57 11.63 -4.59 2.96
C PHE A 57 11.94 -3.19 2.43
N ILE A 58 10.94 -2.31 2.46
CA ILE A 58 11.03 -0.90 2.10
C ILE A 58 10.27 -0.09 3.16
N ARG A 59 10.93 0.89 3.76
CA ARG A 59 10.31 1.94 4.58
C ARG A 59 10.27 3.22 3.77
N ALA A 60 9.09 3.79 3.61
CA ALA A 60 8.88 4.99 2.81
C ALA A 60 7.96 5.97 3.51
N MET A 61 8.04 7.22 3.07
CA MET A 61 7.22 8.31 3.58
C MET A 61 6.72 9.15 2.41
N ILE A 62 5.42 9.46 2.43
CA ILE A 62 4.87 10.58 1.66
C ILE A 62 4.85 11.76 2.62
N PHE A 63 5.56 12.81 2.27
CA PHE A 63 5.58 14.05 3.05
C PHE A 63 5.61 15.22 2.09
N ASP A 64 4.69 16.16 2.26
CA ASP A 64 4.61 17.37 1.44
C ASP A 64 4.52 17.04 -0.07
N GLN A 65 3.70 16.03 -0.38
CA GLN A 65 3.49 15.50 -1.75
C GLN A 65 4.77 14.95 -2.42
N GLN A 66 5.79 14.55 -1.65
CA GLN A 66 7.01 13.90 -2.14
C GLN A 66 7.17 12.50 -1.56
N LEU A 67 7.67 11.56 -2.37
CA LEU A 67 7.94 10.18 -1.95
C LEU A 67 9.40 10.03 -1.53
N TYR A 68 9.63 9.72 -0.26
CA TYR A 68 10.93 9.46 0.33
C TYR A 68 11.09 7.96 0.61
N ILE A 69 12.25 7.40 0.26
CA ILE A 69 12.67 6.07 0.68
C ILE A 69 13.58 6.28 1.89
N LEU A 70 13.10 5.88 3.07
CA LEU A 70 13.82 6.07 4.33
C LEU A 70 14.79 4.92 4.60
N ASP A 71 14.42 3.71 4.19
CA ASP A 71 15.17 2.52 4.54
C ASP A 71 14.81 1.33 3.65
N THR A 72 15.75 0.40 3.45
CA THR A 72 15.57 -0.80 2.65
C THR A 72 16.42 -1.94 3.17
N SER A 73 15.92 -3.18 3.05
CA SER A 73 16.73 -4.39 3.32
C SER A 73 16.73 -5.32 2.12
N GLY A 74 17.92 -5.80 1.74
CA GLY A 74 18.17 -6.42 0.45
C GLY A 74 18.25 -5.39 -0.69
N GLN A 75 18.24 -5.88 -1.93
CA GLN A 75 18.15 -4.99 -3.10
C GLN A 75 16.69 -4.63 -3.38
N ILE A 76 16.45 -3.41 -3.88
CA ILE A 76 15.15 -3.08 -4.47
C ILE A 76 15.05 -3.78 -5.82
N TYR A 77 14.40 -4.94 -5.85
CA TYR A 77 14.13 -5.65 -7.09
C TYR A 77 13.02 -4.95 -7.90
N SER A 78 12.80 -5.45 -9.12
CA SER A 78 11.80 -4.92 -10.08
C SER A 78 10.41 -4.72 -9.46
N ARG A 79 9.99 -5.59 -8.52
CA ARG A 79 8.71 -5.45 -7.81
C ARG A 79 8.65 -4.21 -6.92
N GLY A 80 9.68 -3.98 -6.10
CA GLY A 80 9.77 -2.79 -5.26
C GLY A 80 9.78 -1.52 -6.10
N LEU A 81 10.57 -1.52 -7.17
CA LEU A 81 10.64 -0.39 -8.09
C LEU A 81 9.29 -0.13 -8.79
N ALA A 82 8.60 -1.17 -9.26
CA ALA A 82 7.29 -1.05 -9.90
C ALA A 82 6.22 -0.50 -8.94
N THR A 83 6.18 -0.94 -7.70
CA THR A 83 5.26 -0.43 -6.68
C THR A 83 5.55 1.04 -6.36
N LEU A 84 6.81 1.42 -6.18
CA LEU A 84 7.21 2.81 -5.95
C LEU A 84 6.85 3.71 -7.14
N HIS A 85 7.02 3.23 -8.38
CA HIS A 85 6.58 3.95 -9.57
C HIS A 85 5.06 4.09 -9.65
N ALA A 86 4.29 3.07 -9.24
CA ALA A 86 2.84 3.15 -9.21
C ALA A 86 2.36 4.19 -8.17
N LEU A 87 2.98 4.23 -6.98
CA LEU A 87 2.73 5.25 -5.98
C LEU A 87 3.08 6.66 -6.49
N HIS A 88 4.27 6.83 -7.07
CA HIS A 88 4.68 8.12 -7.65
C HIS A 88 3.70 8.58 -8.74
N ARG A 89 3.25 7.68 -9.62
CA ARG A 89 2.24 8.01 -10.64
C ARG A 89 0.92 8.42 -9.98
N ALA A 90 0.44 7.71 -8.98
CA ALA A 90 -0.78 8.06 -8.26
C ALA A 90 -0.68 9.44 -7.60
N MET A 91 0.48 9.79 -7.04
CA MET A 91 0.72 11.11 -6.46
C MET A 91 0.65 12.23 -7.50
N LEU A 92 1.17 12.00 -8.71
CA LEU A 92 1.14 12.99 -9.79
C LEU A 92 -0.26 13.15 -10.41
N THR A 93 -1.06 12.09 -10.44
CA THR A 93 -2.37 12.10 -11.12
C THR A 93 -3.54 12.31 -10.17
N SER A 94 -3.32 12.24 -8.85
CA SER A 94 -4.37 12.49 -7.88
C SER A 94 -4.86 13.93 -7.98
N PRO A 95 -6.17 14.17 -8.18
CA PRO A 95 -6.73 15.52 -8.16
C PRO A 95 -6.84 16.07 -6.73
N GLU A 96 -6.58 15.25 -5.72
CA GLU A 96 -6.65 15.58 -4.30
C GLU A 96 -5.28 15.29 -3.63
N PRO A 97 -4.79 16.14 -2.72
CA PRO A 97 -3.51 15.90 -2.07
C PRO A 97 -3.57 14.61 -1.24
N LEU A 98 -2.49 13.82 -1.28
CA LEU A 98 -2.35 12.67 -0.40
C LEU A 98 -1.96 13.16 0.99
N PRO A 99 -2.39 12.46 2.05
CA PRO A 99 -1.97 12.79 3.40
C PRO A 99 -0.49 12.47 3.60
N ASP A 100 0.15 13.19 4.52
CA ASP A 100 1.45 12.80 5.05
C ASP A 100 1.33 11.45 5.75
N ILE A 101 2.16 10.49 5.35
CA ILE A 101 2.14 9.13 5.88
C ILE A 101 3.51 8.49 5.81
N GLU A 102 3.89 7.80 6.89
CA GLU A 102 5.02 6.88 6.87
C GLU A 102 4.52 5.44 6.95
N PHE A 103 5.10 4.57 6.14
CA PHE A 103 4.70 3.17 6.05
C PHE A 103 5.90 2.25 5.74
N THR A 104 5.69 0.96 6.00
CA THR A 104 6.59 -0.10 5.58
C THR A 104 5.86 -1.05 4.65
N MET A 105 6.53 -1.53 3.61
CA MET A 105 6.04 -2.58 2.72
C MET A 105 7.11 -3.64 2.51
N ASN A 106 6.68 -4.84 2.16
CA ASN A 106 7.56 -5.91 1.75
C ASN A 106 7.08 -6.45 0.39
N VAL A 107 8.02 -6.70 -0.52
CA VAL A 107 7.73 -7.17 -1.88
C VAL A 107 8.21 -8.59 -2.15
N ASP A 108 8.71 -9.28 -1.13
CA ASP A 108 9.03 -10.70 -1.20
C ASP A 108 7.75 -11.54 -1.10
N ASP A 109 7.77 -12.73 -1.72
CA ASP A 109 6.64 -13.67 -1.66
C ASP A 109 6.54 -14.35 -0.30
N ARG A 110 7.65 -14.37 0.44
CA ARG A 110 7.75 -14.99 1.76
C ARG A 110 8.30 -14.00 2.77
N LEU A 111 7.53 -13.81 3.84
CA LEU A 111 7.99 -13.11 5.03
C LEU A 111 8.69 -14.11 5.97
N GLU A 112 9.83 -14.64 5.54
CA GLU A 112 10.61 -15.60 6.35
C GLU A 112 11.14 -14.90 7.61
N GLY A 113 10.64 -15.28 8.80
CA GLY A 113 11.06 -14.69 10.08
C GLY A 113 9.96 -13.95 10.86
N HIS A 114 8.76 -13.79 10.30
CA HIS A 114 7.58 -13.66 11.15
C HIS A 114 7.30 -15.05 11.71
N ALA A 115 7.26 -15.18 13.03
CA ALA A 115 6.94 -16.45 13.67
C ALA A 115 5.65 -17.00 13.05
N ASN A 116 5.79 -18.04 12.23
CA ASN A 116 4.67 -18.86 11.81
C ASN A 116 4.04 -19.36 13.11
N GLY A 117 2.84 -18.87 13.39
CA GLY A 117 1.99 -19.55 14.34
C GLY A 117 1.86 -21.00 13.88
N SER A 118 2.25 -21.91 14.77
CA SER A 118 2.13 -23.37 14.69
C SER A 118 2.89 -24.08 13.58
N THR A 119 3.98 -24.71 14.00
CA THR A 119 4.35 -26.11 13.70
C THR A 119 3.19 -26.95 13.14
N HIS A 120 3.26 -27.32 11.87
CA HIS A 120 2.83 -28.64 11.46
C HIS A 120 4.07 -29.53 11.43
N ASP A 121 4.23 -30.27 12.54
CA ASP A 121 5.08 -31.44 12.59
C ASP A 121 4.52 -32.51 11.63
N LYS A 122 5.40 -33.37 11.14
CA LYS A 122 5.14 -34.40 10.12
C LYS A 122 4.01 -35.37 10.47
#